data_AF-A0A2K6G6T8-F1
#
_entry.id   AF-A0A2K6G6T8-F1
#
_cell.length_a   1.000
_cell.length_b   1.000
_cell.length_c   1.000
_cell.angle_alpha   90.00
_cell.angle_beta   90.00
_cell.angle_gamma   90.00
#
_symmetry.space_group_name_H-M   'P 1'
#
loop_
_entity.id
_entity.type
_entity.pdbx_description
1 polymer ?
#
loop_
_entity_poly.entity_id
_entity_poly.type
_entity_poly.pdbx_seq_one_letter_code
_entity_poly.pdbx_strand_id
1 'polypeptide(L)'
;MAVDIQPACLGLYCGKTLLFKNGSTEIYGECGVCPRGQRTNAQKYCQPCTESPELYDWLYLGFMAMLPLVLHWFFIEWYSGKKYAFPYIILVLSLVTLAVYMSASEIENCYDLLVRKKRLIVLFSHWLLHAYGIISISRVDKLEQDLPLLALVPTPALFYLFTAKFTEPSRILSEGANGH
;
A
#
# COMPACT_ATOMS: atom_id res chain seq x y z
N MET A 1 0.25 -51.38 7.24
CA MET A 1 -0.38 -50.20 7.87
C MET A 1 -0.05 -49.02 6.98
N ALA A 2 -0.98 -48.59 6.12
CA ALA A 2 -0.75 -47.45 5.25
C ALA A 2 -0.94 -46.18 6.08
N VAL A 3 0.14 -45.41 6.26
CA VAL A 3 0.07 -44.05 6.80
C VAL A 3 -0.45 -43.20 5.65
N ASP A 4 -1.71 -42.78 5.73
CA ASP A 4 -2.31 -41.84 4.79
C ASP A 4 -1.66 -40.46 5.02
N ILE A 5 -0.62 -40.17 4.22
CA ILE A 5 -0.02 -38.83 4.17
C ILE A 5 -1.03 -37.97 3.41
N GLN A 6 -1.98 -37.34 4.11
CA GLN A 6 -2.84 -36.34 3.49
C GLN A 6 -1.95 -35.27 2.85
N PRO A 7 -1.98 -35.07 1.53
CA PRO A 7 -1.16 -34.06 0.88
C PRO A 7 -1.60 -32.69 1.41
N ALA A 8 -0.69 -31.99 2.08
CA ALA A 8 -0.90 -30.61 2.48
C ALA A 8 -1.16 -29.78 1.22
N CYS A 9 -2.17 -28.90 1.25
CA CYS A 9 -2.50 -28.08 0.08
C CYS A 9 -1.27 -27.27 -0.35
N LEU A 10 -0.86 -27.44 -1.61
CA LEU A 10 0.23 -26.70 -2.22
C LEU A 10 -0.21 -25.27 -2.52
N GLY A 11 0.58 -24.29 -2.08
CA GLY A 11 0.31 -22.87 -2.22
C GLY A 11 -0.03 -22.18 -0.90
N LEU A 12 0.33 -20.89 -0.81
CA LEU A 12 0.06 -20.08 0.38
C LEU A 12 -1.42 -19.72 0.57
N TYR A 13 -2.20 -19.72 -0.51
CA TYR A 13 -3.59 -19.21 -0.51
C TYR A 13 -4.65 -20.31 -0.70
N CYS A 14 -4.22 -21.58 -0.77
CA CYS A 14 -5.12 -22.71 -0.97
C CYS A 14 -5.30 -23.48 0.35
N GLY A 15 -6.53 -23.87 0.64
CA GLY A 15 -6.86 -24.62 1.85
C GLY A 15 -8.11 -25.47 1.67
N LYS A 16 -8.45 -26.21 2.73
CA LYS A 16 -9.63 -27.06 2.78
C LYS A 16 -10.78 -26.32 3.45
N THR A 17 -11.93 -26.27 2.79
CA THR A 17 -13.15 -25.64 3.32
C THR A 17 -13.90 -26.61 4.24
N LEU A 18 -14.57 -26.08 5.26
CA LEU A 18 -15.43 -26.86 6.15
C LEU A 18 -16.73 -27.20 5.42
N LEU A 19 -17.00 -28.48 5.15
CA LEU A 19 -18.22 -28.95 4.49
C LEU A 19 -19.35 -29.25 5.48
N PHE A 20 -19.01 -29.84 6.63
CA PHE A 20 -20.01 -30.27 7.60
C PHE A 20 -19.43 -30.27 9.02
N LYS A 21 -20.22 -29.76 9.98
CA LYS A 21 -19.90 -29.78 11.40
C LYS A 21 -21.03 -30.44 12.16
N ASN A 22 -20.77 -31.61 12.74
CA ASN A 22 -21.72 -32.29 13.62
C ASN A 22 -21.08 -32.51 14.99
N GLY A 23 -21.41 -31.63 15.93
CA GLY A 23 -20.77 -31.61 17.25
C GLY A 23 -19.26 -31.38 17.14
N SER A 24 -18.48 -32.41 17.47
CA SER A 24 -17.02 -32.41 17.42
C SER A 24 -16.42 -32.91 16.11
N THR A 25 -17.23 -33.48 15.21
CA THR A 25 -16.74 -34.02 13.94
C THR A 25 -16.83 -32.96 12.85
N GLU A 26 -15.67 -32.52 12.36
CA GLU A 26 -15.52 -31.57 11.27
C GLU A 26 -15.06 -32.29 9.99
N ILE A 27 -15.87 -32.21 8.94
CA ILE A 27 -15.55 -32.78 7.63
C ILE A 27 -15.08 -31.66 6.73
N TYR A 28 -13.84 -31.79 6.26
CA TYR A 28 -13.17 -30.85 5.37
C TYR A 28 -13.24 -31.34 3.92
N GLY A 29 -13.40 -30.41 2.98
CA GLY A 29 -13.41 -30.68 1.56
C GLY A 29 -12.02 -30.82 0.93
N GLU A 30 -12.00 -30.93 -0.38
CA GLU A 30 -10.79 -30.94 -1.20
C GLU A 30 -10.03 -29.60 -1.11
N CYS A 31 -8.75 -29.62 -1.45
CA CYS A 31 -7.93 -28.42 -1.51
C CYS A 31 -8.45 -27.46 -2.60
N GLY A 32 -8.73 -26.22 -2.23
CA GLY A 32 -9.21 -25.19 -3.16
C GLY A 32 -8.95 -23.77 -2.65
N VAL A 33 -9.49 -22.80 -3.38
CA VAL A 33 -9.43 -21.39 -2.97
C VAL A 33 -10.39 -21.18 -1.80
N CYS A 34 -9.93 -20.57 -0.71
CA CYS A 34 -10.83 -20.22 0.39
C CYS A 34 -11.85 -19.16 -0.07
N PRO A 35 -13.12 -19.27 0.35
CA PRO A 35 -14.13 -18.28 0.00
C PRO A 35 -13.76 -16.91 0.57
N ARG A 36 -14.28 -15.83 -0.05
CA ARG A 36 -14.04 -14.47 0.44
C ARG A 36 -14.39 -14.34 1.92
N GLY A 37 -13.52 -13.66 2.68
CA GLY A 37 -13.65 -13.52 4.13
C GLY A 37 -13.06 -14.68 4.94
N GLN A 38 -12.41 -15.65 4.28
CA GLN A 38 -11.64 -16.70 4.94
C GLN A 38 -10.18 -16.71 4.47
N ARG A 39 -9.28 -17.13 5.34
CA ARG A 39 -7.85 -17.33 5.07
C ARG A 39 -7.38 -18.69 5.58
N THR A 40 -6.26 -19.17 5.06
CA THR A 40 -5.70 -20.46 5.46
C THR A 40 -4.90 -20.35 6.76
N ASN A 41 -5.12 -21.24 7.70
CA ASN A 41 -4.25 -21.41 8.87
C ASN A 41 -2.96 -22.19 8.49
N ALA A 42 -1.99 -22.32 9.40
CA ALA A 42 -0.76 -23.10 9.24
C ALA A 42 -1.02 -24.55 8.79
N GLN A 43 -2.16 -25.12 9.20
CA GLN A 43 -2.61 -26.47 8.82
C GLN A 43 -3.40 -26.52 7.49
N LYS A 44 -3.44 -25.42 6.73
CA LYS A 44 -4.16 -25.30 5.44
C LYS A 44 -5.68 -25.48 5.52
N TYR A 45 -6.30 -25.20 6.66
CA TYR A 45 -7.76 -25.09 6.79
C TYR A 45 -8.23 -23.65 6.58
N CYS A 46 -9.35 -23.47 5.88
CA CYS A 46 -9.96 -22.15 5.71
C CYS A 46 -10.70 -21.74 6.97
N GLN A 47 -10.29 -20.62 7.58
CA GLN A 47 -10.89 -20.05 8.79
C GLN A 47 -11.38 -18.62 8.50
N PRO A 48 -12.51 -18.17 9.11
CA PRO A 48 -12.95 -16.77 9.01
C PRO A 48 -11.88 -15.79 9.48
N CYS A 49 -11.73 -14.69 8.74
CA CYS A 49 -10.91 -13.56 9.16
C CYS A 49 -11.65 -12.82 10.29
N THR A 50 -11.28 -13.09 11.54
CA THR A 50 -11.79 -12.38 12.72
C THR A 50 -10.86 -11.26 13.18
N GLU A 51 -9.69 -11.13 12.55
CA GLU A 51 -8.71 -10.10 12.86
C GLU A 51 -9.10 -8.78 12.21
N SER A 52 -8.85 -7.69 12.93
CA SER A 52 -8.94 -6.34 12.38
C SER A 52 -7.84 -6.13 11.33
N PRO A 53 -8.10 -5.38 10.25
CA PRO A 53 -7.08 -5.10 9.24
C PRO A 53 -5.88 -4.39 9.86
N GLU A 54 -4.69 -4.78 9.45
CA GLU A 54 -3.47 -4.14 9.91
C GLU A 54 -3.31 -2.76 9.25
N LEU A 55 -2.39 -1.92 9.77
CA LEU A 55 -2.12 -0.59 9.21
C LEU A 55 -1.80 -0.66 7.70
N TYR A 56 -1.07 -1.70 7.28
CA TYR A 56 -0.71 -1.93 5.89
C TYR A 56 -1.93 -2.21 5.01
N ASP A 57 -2.90 -3.01 5.50
CA ASP A 57 -4.11 -3.35 4.77
C ASP A 57 -4.99 -2.11 4.54
N TRP A 58 -5.20 -1.32 5.59
CA TRP A 58 -5.94 -0.06 5.53
C TRP A 58 -5.40 0.89 4.49
N LEU A 59 -4.09 0.95 4.48
CA LEU A 59 -3.36 1.84 3.63
C LEU A 59 -3.36 1.38 2.17
N TYR A 60 -3.16 0.10 1.93
CA TYR A 60 -3.28 -0.48 0.59
C TYR A 60 -4.68 -0.21 0.03
N LEU A 61 -5.71 -0.37 0.86
CA LEU A 61 -7.08 0.03 0.53
C LEU A 61 -7.17 1.51 0.15
N GLY A 62 -6.56 2.38 0.94
CA GLY A 62 -6.48 3.82 0.67
C GLY A 62 -5.84 4.12 -0.69
N PHE A 63 -4.68 3.50 -0.98
CA PHE A 63 -4.00 3.66 -2.26
C PHE A 63 -4.84 3.16 -3.44
N MET A 64 -5.45 1.97 -3.30
CA MET A 64 -6.29 1.37 -4.33
C MET A 64 -7.57 2.18 -4.61
N ALA A 65 -8.06 2.95 -3.65
CA ALA A 65 -9.16 3.89 -3.87
C ALA A 65 -8.67 5.21 -4.48
N MET A 66 -7.58 5.77 -3.96
CA MET A 66 -7.08 7.09 -4.35
C MET A 66 -6.47 7.12 -5.74
N LEU A 67 -5.75 6.07 -6.16
CA LEU A 67 -5.09 6.04 -7.47
C LEU A 67 -6.10 6.10 -8.63
N PRO A 68 -7.18 5.30 -8.66
CA PRO A 68 -8.22 5.43 -9.67
C PRO A 68 -8.94 6.78 -9.62
N LEU A 69 -9.20 7.34 -8.44
CA LEU A 69 -9.85 8.64 -8.28
C LEU A 69 -9.01 9.77 -8.92
N VAL A 70 -7.72 9.82 -8.60
CA VAL A 70 -6.76 10.79 -9.16
C VAL A 70 -6.64 10.61 -10.67
N LEU A 71 -6.57 9.36 -11.13
CA LEU A 71 -6.48 9.04 -12.55
C LEU A 71 -7.77 9.40 -13.32
N HIS A 72 -8.95 9.16 -12.74
CA HIS A 72 -10.22 9.55 -13.36
C HIS A 72 -10.35 11.07 -13.41
N TRP A 73 -9.98 11.77 -12.33
CA TRP A 73 -9.97 13.24 -12.30
C TRP A 73 -9.06 13.80 -13.41
N PHE A 74 -7.86 13.23 -13.58
CA PHE A 74 -6.95 13.57 -14.67
C PHE A 74 -7.58 13.41 -16.04
N PHE A 75 -8.15 12.23 -16.32
CA PHE A 75 -8.73 11.96 -17.63
C PHE A 75 -9.93 12.88 -17.89
N ILE A 76 -10.78 13.13 -16.89
CA ILE A 76 -11.91 14.04 -17.02
C ILE A 76 -11.44 15.45 -17.39
N GLU A 77 -10.41 15.97 -16.73
CA GLU A 77 -9.89 17.31 -17.03
C GLU A 77 -9.16 17.37 -18.38
N TRP A 78 -8.39 16.33 -18.72
CA TRP A 78 -7.69 16.19 -20.01
C TRP A 78 -8.68 16.18 -21.18
N TYR A 79 -9.73 15.36 -21.10
CA TYR A 79 -10.76 15.27 -22.12
C TYR A 79 -11.71 16.49 -22.11
N SER A 80 -11.84 17.19 -20.97
CA SER A 80 -12.62 18.43 -20.87
C SER A 80 -11.93 19.64 -21.52
N GLY A 81 -10.71 19.51 -22.04
CA GLY A 81 -10.04 20.55 -22.84
C GLY A 81 -9.55 21.78 -22.04
N LYS A 82 -9.47 21.70 -20.71
CA LYS A 82 -8.94 22.79 -19.87
C LYS A 82 -7.41 22.76 -19.91
N LYS A 83 -6.76 23.92 -20.12
CA LYS A 83 -5.28 24.06 -20.22
C LYS A 83 -4.55 23.99 -18.86
N TYR A 84 -4.88 23.02 -18.02
CA TYR A 84 -4.16 22.73 -16.75
C TYR A 84 -3.33 21.44 -16.83
N ALA A 85 -3.14 20.89 -18.02
CA ALA A 85 -2.37 19.66 -18.24
C ALA A 85 -0.90 19.76 -17.80
N PHE A 86 -0.25 20.90 -18.05
CA PHE A 86 1.16 21.10 -17.72
C PHE A 86 1.46 20.99 -16.22
N PRO A 87 0.77 21.73 -15.31
CA PRO A 87 1.04 21.60 -13.89
C PRO A 87 0.65 20.22 -13.34
N TYR A 88 -0.38 19.58 -13.90
CA TYR A 88 -0.74 18.21 -13.51
C TYR A 88 0.33 17.17 -13.90
N ILE A 89 0.88 17.26 -15.12
CA ILE A 89 1.98 16.39 -15.57
C ILE A 89 3.20 16.57 -14.66
N ILE A 90 3.53 17.80 -14.30
CA ILE A 90 4.61 18.12 -13.36
C ILE A 90 4.35 17.50 -11.97
N LEU A 91 3.10 17.58 -11.47
CA LEU A 91 2.72 16.95 -10.20
C LEU A 91 2.86 15.43 -10.25
N VAL A 92 2.34 14.77 -11.29
CA VAL A 92 2.42 13.31 -11.41
C VAL A 92 3.85 12.83 -11.58
N LEU A 93 4.64 13.46 -12.45
CA LEU A 93 6.05 13.10 -12.64
C LEU A 93 6.85 13.29 -11.36
N SER A 94 6.58 14.35 -10.59
CA SER A 94 7.19 14.59 -9.29
C SER A 94 6.83 13.49 -8.28
N LEU A 95 5.57 13.06 -8.18
CA LEU A 95 5.18 11.95 -7.30
C LEU A 95 5.86 10.63 -7.68
N VAL A 96 5.87 10.30 -8.97
CA VAL A 96 6.49 9.07 -9.46
C VAL A 96 7.99 9.07 -9.20
N THR A 97 8.67 10.19 -9.47
CA THR A 97 10.12 10.32 -9.24
C THR A 97 10.45 10.21 -7.76
N LEU A 98 9.64 10.81 -6.88
CA LEU A 98 9.80 10.71 -5.43
C LEU A 98 9.59 9.27 -4.94
N ALA A 99 8.58 8.57 -5.43
CA ALA A 99 8.30 7.18 -5.07
C ALA A 99 9.44 6.25 -5.49
N VAL A 100 9.91 6.37 -6.74
CA VAL A 100 11.04 5.58 -7.28
C VAL A 100 12.33 5.89 -6.52
N TYR A 101 12.57 7.17 -6.20
CA TYR A 101 13.75 7.57 -5.43
C TYR A 101 13.74 6.96 -4.03
N MET A 102 12.60 7.01 -3.33
CA MET A 102 12.47 6.43 -1.99
C MET A 102 12.63 4.91 -2.04
N SER A 103 12.00 4.23 -3.01
CA SER A 103 12.14 2.77 -3.15
C SER A 103 13.58 2.33 -3.46
N ALA A 104 14.31 3.09 -4.27
CA ALA A 104 15.69 2.77 -4.64
C ALA A 104 16.72 3.19 -3.58
N SER A 105 16.37 4.11 -2.68
CA SER A 105 17.29 4.68 -1.69
C SER A 105 17.29 3.95 -0.34
N GLU A 106 16.43 2.94 -0.15
CA GLU A 106 16.32 2.13 1.09
C GLU A 106 16.41 3.01 2.34
N ILE A 107 15.49 3.97 2.47
CA ILE A 107 15.52 4.93 3.58
C ILE A 107 14.85 4.28 4.79
N GLU A 108 15.67 3.67 5.64
CA GLU A 108 15.19 2.95 6.83
C GLU A 108 14.69 3.88 7.94
N ASN A 109 15.23 5.11 8.05
CA ASN A 109 15.00 6.00 9.19
C ASN A 109 14.95 7.49 8.85
N CYS A 110 14.14 8.24 9.62
CA CYS A 110 13.98 9.70 9.48
C CYS A 110 15.29 10.46 9.74
N TYR A 111 16.14 9.90 10.59
CA TYR A 111 17.45 10.45 10.91
C TYR A 111 18.41 10.38 9.71
N ASP A 112 18.40 9.30 8.94
CA ASP A 112 19.24 9.17 7.74
C ASP A 112 18.77 10.10 6.61
N LEU A 113 17.47 10.44 6.60
CA LEU A 113 16.89 11.47 5.73
C LEU A 113 17.41 12.88 6.05
N LEU A 114 17.49 13.22 7.35
CA LEU A 114 17.93 14.55 7.83
C LEU A 114 19.45 14.72 7.81
N VAL A 115 20.21 13.65 8.03
CA VAL A 115 21.68 13.69 8.07
C VAL A 115 22.29 13.77 6.67
N ARG A 116 21.69 13.12 5.66
CA ARG A 116 22.20 13.15 4.29
C ARG A 116 21.69 14.36 3.50
N LYS A 117 22.52 15.40 3.42
CA LYS A 117 22.24 16.64 2.65
C LYS A 117 21.69 16.39 1.24
N LYS A 118 22.17 15.36 0.53
CA LYS A 118 21.69 15.01 -0.82
C LYS A 118 20.22 14.57 -0.84
N ARG A 119 19.78 13.79 0.17
CA ARG A 119 18.39 13.30 0.29
C ARG A 119 17.43 14.45 0.60
N LEU A 120 17.85 15.34 1.50
CA LEU A 120 17.10 16.54 1.86
C LEU A 120 16.94 17.50 0.67
N ILE A 121 17.97 17.68 -0.15
CA ILE A 121 17.89 18.50 -1.38
C ILE A 121 16.87 17.94 -2.37
N VAL A 122 16.85 16.61 -2.59
CA VAL A 122 15.89 15.97 -3.51
C VAL A 122 14.45 16.09 -2.99
N LEU A 123 14.25 15.96 -1.68
CA LEU A 123 12.94 16.13 -1.05
C LEU A 123 12.45 17.57 -1.14
N PHE A 124 13.32 18.53 -0.82
CA PHE A 124 12.99 19.94 -0.86
C PHE A 124 12.71 20.41 -2.30
N SER A 125 13.45 19.91 -3.29
CA SER A 125 13.19 20.23 -4.70
C SER A 125 11.83 19.70 -5.17
N HIS A 126 11.46 18.47 -4.76
CA HIS A 126 10.14 17.91 -5.05
C HIS A 126 9.02 18.67 -4.34
N TRP A 127 9.23 19.11 -3.09
CA TRP A 127 8.25 19.92 -2.36
C TRP A 127 8.01 21.28 -3.03
N LEU A 128 9.06 21.94 -3.51
CA LEU A 128 8.92 23.19 -4.26
C LEU A 128 8.24 22.98 -5.61
N LEU A 129 8.56 21.90 -6.31
CA LEU A 129 7.92 21.54 -7.59
C LEU A 129 6.44 21.20 -7.41
N HIS A 130 6.11 20.49 -6.33
CA HIS A 130 4.73 20.21 -5.92
C HIS A 130 3.96 21.47 -5.56
N ALA A 131 4.56 22.35 -4.75
CA ALA A 131 3.95 23.63 -4.40
C ALA A 131 3.71 24.49 -5.64
N TYR A 132 4.66 24.53 -6.57
CA TYR A 132 4.51 25.22 -7.85
C TYR A 132 3.37 24.63 -8.70
N GLY A 133 3.27 23.30 -8.78
CA GLY A 133 2.18 22.61 -9.49
C GLY A 133 0.80 22.89 -8.89
N ILE A 134 0.69 22.96 -7.56
CA ILE A 134 -0.56 23.31 -6.87
C ILE A 134 -0.89 24.79 -7.11
N ILE A 135 0.07 25.70 -6.88
CA ILE A 135 -0.13 27.15 -7.06
C ILE A 135 -0.51 27.51 -8.50
N SER A 136 0.00 26.77 -9.49
CA SER A 136 -0.34 27.00 -10.90
C SER A 136 -1.71 26.45 -11.32
N ILE A 137 -2.31 25.55 -10.53
CA ILE A 137 -3.69 25.08 -10.68
C ILE A 137 -4.65 25.97 -9.87
N SER A 138 -4.22 26.39 -8.68
CA SER A 138 -4.95 27.27 -7.77
C SER A 138 -5.08 28.69 -8.31
N ARG A 139 -6.32 29.19 -8.39
CA ARG A 139 -6.55 30.62 -8.68
C ARG A 139 -6.18 31.40 -7.42
N VAL A 140 -5.37 32.44 -7.52
CA VAL A 140 -4.81 33.23 -6.39
C VAL A 140 -5.90 33.67 -5.39
N ASP A 141 -7.12 33.90 -5.86
CA ASP A 141 -8.28 34.31 -5.02
C ASP A 141 -8.82 33.20 -4.08
N LYS A 142 -8.42 31.94 -4.25
CA LYS A 142 -8.86 30.79 -3.44
C LYS A 142 -7.73 30.09 -2.68
N LEU A 143 -6.57 30.72 -2.57
CA LEU A 143 -5.36 30.13 -1.97
C LEU A 143 -5.57 29.58 -0.55
N GLU A 144 -6.46 30.17 0.25
CA GLU A 144 -6.78 29.65 1.59
C GLU A 144 -7.50 28.29 1.57
N GLN A 145 -8.27 27.99 0.52
CA GLN A 145 -8.94 26.69 0.35
C GLN A 145 -7.99 25.61 -0.17
N ASP A 146 -6.92 25.99 -0.87
CA ASP A 146 -5.93 25.08 -1.46
C ASP A 146 -4.71 24.86 -0.55
N LEU A 147 -4.59 25.65 0.53
CA LEU A 147 -3.59 25.51 1.59
C LEU A 147 -3.54 24.10 2.24
N PRO A 148 -4.67 23.43 2.56
CA PRO A 148 -4.65 22.04 3.01
C PRO A 148 -4.13 21.05 1.96
N LEU A 149 -4.26 21.35 0.66
CA LEU A 149 -3.68 20.55 -0.42
C LEU A 149 -2.14 20.65 -0.43
N LEU A 150 -1.61 21.81 -0.04
CA LEU A 150 -0.17 22.03 0.16
C LEU A 150 0.36 21.23 1.36
N ALA A 151 -0.44 21.05 2.40
CA ALA A 151 -0.10 20.24 3.58
C ALA A 151 -0.08 18.72 3.30
N LEU A 152 -0.66 18.28 2.17
CA LEU A 152 -0.61 16.90 1.69
C LEU A 152 0.68 16.57 0.92
N VAL A 153 1.50 17.56 0.59
CA VAL A 153 2.79 17.38 -0.11
C VAL A 153 3.80 16.50 0.64
N PRO A 154 3.98 16.59 1.97
CA PRO A 154 4.85 15.67 2.70
C PRO A 154 4.23 14.27 2.90
N THR A 155 2.92 14.11 2.65
CA THR A 155 2.19 12.88 2.96
C THR A 155 2.82 11.64 2.33
N PRO A 156 3.19 11.59 1.03
CA PRO A 156 3.82 10.41 0.44
C PRO A 156 5.17 10.01 1.09
N ALA A 157 5.95 10.99 1.54
CA ALA A 157 7.25 10.75 2.18
C ALA A 157 7.09 10.27 3.62
N LEU A 158 6.19 10.90 4.38
CA LEU A 158 5.81 10.44 5.73
C LEU A 158 5.22 9.04 5.65
N PHE A 159 4.37 8.83 4.66
CA PHE A 159 3.72 7.57 4.38
C PHE A 159 4.71 6.45 4.07
N TYR A 160 5.69 6.69 3.18
CA TYR A 160 6.79 5.77 2.92
C TYR A 160 7.60 5.49 4.20
N LEU A 161 7.92 6.51 5.00
CA LEU A 161 8.70 6.33 6.22
C LEU A 161 7.97 5.48 7.27
N PHE A 162 6.66 5.68 7.44
CA PHE A 162 5.84 4.86 8.34
C PHE A 162 5.74 3.42 7.86
N THR A 163 5.80 3.18 6.55
CA THR A 163 5.59 1.85 5.95
C THR A 163 6.87 1.09 5.65
N ALA A 164 7.99 1.76 5.43
CA ALA A 164 9.28 1.15 5.14
C ALA A 164 9.66 0.09 6.19
N LYS A 165 9.37 0.40 7.46
CA LYS A 165 9.56 -0.50 8.61
C LYS A 165 8.75 -1.80 8.53
N PHE A 166 7.62 -1.79 7.84
CA PHE A 166 6.71 -2.94 7.69
C PHE A 166 6.88 -3.67 6.35
N THR A 167 7.46 -3.02 5.33
CA THR A 167 7.69 -3.61 4.02
C THR A 167 9.00 -4.39 3.89
N GLU A 168 9.85 -4.43 4.93
CA GLU A 168 11.08 -5.23 4.92
C GLU A 168 10.78 -6.74 4.97
N PRO A 169 11.02 -7.49 3.88
CA PRO A 169 10.72 -8.92 3.83
C PRO A 169 11.60 -9.76 4.78
N SER A 170 12.77 -9.24 5.18
CA SER A 170 13.69 -9.85 6.15
C SER A 170 13.07 -9.94 7.57
N ARG A 171 12.21 -9.00 7.93
CA ARG A 171 11.47 -9.03 9.21
C ARG A 171 10.38 -10.10 9.22
N ILE A 172 9.62 -10.20 8.12
CA ILE A 172 8.56 -11.22 7.99
C ILE A 172 9.15 -12.64 8.09
N LEU A 173 10.35 -12.86 7.52
CA LEU A 173 11.06 -14.15 7.61
C LEU A 173 11.62 -14.43 9.02
N SER A 174 12.05 -13.39 9.76
CA SER A 174 12.63 -13.55 11.11
C SER A 174 11.58 -13.62 12.23
N GLU A 175 10.46 -12.90 12.10
CA GLU A 175 9.30 -13.04 12.99
C GLU A 175 8.57 -14.38 12.77
N GLY A 176 8.54 -14.90 11.53
CA GLY A 176 8.09 -16.26 11.25
C GLY A 176 9.04 -17.36 11.77
N ALA A 177 10.34 -17.07 11.89
CA ALA A 177 11.34 -18.02 12.38
C ALA A 177 11.44 -18.06 13.92
N ASN A 178 11.18 -16.95 14.61
CA ASN A 178 11.21 -16.86 16.08
C ASN A 178 9.87 -17.24 16.76
N GLY A 179 8.84 -17.59 15.96
CA GLY A 179 7.53 -18.06 16.44
C GLY A 179 7.45 -19.57 16.73
N HIS A 180 8.57 -20.27 16.82
CA HIS A 180 8.67 -21.70 17.15
C HIS A 180 9.60 -21.94 18.34
#